data_AF-Q7P9H8-F1
#
_entry.id   AF-Q7P9H8-F1
#
_cell.length_a   1.000
_cell.length_b   1.000
_cell.length_c   1.000
_cell.angle_alpha   90.00
_cell.angle_beta   90.00
_cell.angle_gamma   90.00
#
_symmetry.space_group_name_H-M   'P 1'
#
loop_
_entity.id
_entity.type
_entity.pdbx_description
1 polymer ?
#
loop_
_entity_poly.entity_id
_entity_poly.type
_entity_poly.pdbx_seq_one_letter_code
_entity_poly.pdbx_strand_id
1 'polypeptide(L)'
;MSFINIWPSFTIDELPMIKEIIEENGQTIVIDHNNYDLIIDSVFGQRTISNNDSIKIFFTGESVRPKLENYDISIGFDYIDHPNYIRIPLYYMYCTNDIST
;
A
#
# COMPACT_ATOMS: atom_id res chain seq x y z
N MET A 1 -1.62 -1.82 -11.85
CA MET A 1 -2.06 -1.41 -10.50
C MET A 1 -2.73 -0.05 -10.57
N SER A 2 -3.51 0.31 -9.56
CA SER A 2 -4.11 1.64 -9.41
C SER A 2 -3.95 2.15 -7.98
N PHE A 3 -3.95 3.47 -7.82
CA PHE A 3 -3.99 4.13 -6.53
C PHE A 3 -5.36 4.76 -6.31
N ILE A 4 -5.95 4.51 -5.16
CA ILE A 4 -7.31 4.95 -4.82
C ILE A 4 -7.27 5.68 -3.48
N ASN A 5 -8.04 6.78 -3.36
CA ASN A 5 -8.11 7.61 -2.15
C ASN A 5 -6.73 8.02 -1.59
N ILE A 6 -5.73 8.20 -2.45
CA ILE A 6 -4.37 8.61 -2.11
C ILE A 6 -4.13 10.06 -2.53
N TRP A 7 -3.09 10.70 -2.00
CA TRP A 7 -2.76 12.07 -2.37
C TRP A 7 -2.28 12.16 -3.83
N PRO A 8 -2.57 13.25 -4.58
CA PRO A 8 -2.38 13.30 -6.03
C PRO A 8 -0.94 13.09 -6.54
N SER A 9 0.07 13.37 -5.72
CA SER A 9 1.48 13.24 -6.11
C SER A 9 2.11 11.89 -5.75
N PHE A 10 1.31 10.94 -5.27
CA PHE A 10 1.80 9.62 -4.91
C PHE A 10 2.30 8.84 -6.13
N THR A 11 3.48 8.23 -6.00
CA THR A 11 4.01 7.27 -6.95
C THR A 11 4.37 5.98 -6.23
N ILE A 12 4.63 4.90 -6.98
CA ILE A 12 5.06 3.63 -6.38
C ILE A 12 6.41 3.74 -5.66
N ASP A 13 7.20 4.78 -5.93
CA ASP A 13 8.49 5.01 -5.28
C ASP A 13 8.36 5.40 -3.79
N GLU A 14 7.17 5.85 -3.36
CA GLU A 14 6.85 6.10 -1.95
C GLU A 14 6.68 4.77 -1.16
N LEU A 15 6.54 3.63 -1.85
CA LEU A 15 6.46 2.29 -1.27
C LEU A 15 7.57 1.38 -1.83
N PRO A 16 8.86 1.67 -1.54
CA PRO A 16 9.99 0.98 -2.15
C PRO A 16 9.94 -0.54 -1.93
N MET A 17 9.53 -0.99 -0.73
CA MET A 17 9.38 -2.42 -0.46
C MET A 17 8.36 -3.12 -1.36
N ILE A 18 7.21 -2.49 -1.64
CA ILE A 18 6.19 -3.10 -2.53
C ILE A 18 6.74 -3.14 -3.95
N LYS A 19 7.40 -2.06 -4.39
CA LYS A 19 8.02 -1.96 -5.70
C LYS A 19 9.06 -3.08 -5.90
N GLU A 20 9.99 -3.22 -4.97
CA GLU A 20 11.06 -4.23 -4.98
C GLU A 20 10.48 -5.64 -5.04
N ILE A 21 9.51 -5.98 -4.18
CA ILE A 21 8.90 -7.31 -4.18
C ILE A 21 8.26 -7.65 -5.53
N ILE A 22 7.53 -6.71 -6.16
CA ILE A 22 6.90 -6.95 -7.46
C ILE A 22 7.97 -7.17 -8.54
N GLU A 23 8.99 -6.32 -8.57
CA GLU A 23 10.07 -6.38 -9.56
C GLU A 23 10.94 -7.65 -9.40
N GLU A 24 11.26 -8.05 -8.17
CA GLU A 24 12.01 -9.29 -7.85
C GLU A 24 11.26 -10.56 -8.24
N ASN A 25 9.92 -10.52 -8.26
CA ASN A 25 9.08 -11.60 -8.76
C ASN A 25 8.96 -11.61 -10.30
N GLY A 26 9.72 -10.77 -11.00
CA GLY A 26 9.75 -10.69 -12.46
C GLY A 26 8.49 -10.04 -13.06
N GLN A 27 7.71 -9.32 -12.25
CA GLN A 27 6.52 -8.59 -12.72
C GLN A 27 6.87 -7.13 -13.04
N THR A 28 6.23 -6.59 -14.08
CA THR A 28 6.36 -5.17 -14.43
C THR A 28 5.25 -4.36 -13.78
N ILE A 29 5.60 -3.25 -13.15
CA ILE A 29 4.64 -2.32 -12.59
C ILE A 29 4.12 -1.40 -13.71
N VAL A 30 2.83 -1.52 -14.00
CA VAL A 30 2.10 -0.60 -14.90
C VAL A 30 1.01 0.09 -14.09
N ILE A 31 0.97 1.42 -14.11
CA ILE A 31 -0.11 2.20 -13.50
C ILE A 31 -1.22 2.38 -14.53
N ASP A 32 -2.38 1.77 -14.26
CA ASP A 32 -3.58 1.88 -15.11
C ASP A 32 -4.80 1.97 -14.19
N HIS A 33 -5.54 3.08 -14.28
CA HIS A 33 -6.71 3.35 -13.45
C HIS A 33 -8.02 2.78 -13.99
N ASN A 34 -7.98 2.15 -15.17
CA ASN A 34 -9.11 1.53 -15.83
C ASN A 34 -9.00 -0.01 -15.84
N ASN A 35 -7.78 -0.54 -15.88
CA ASN A 35 -7.52 -1.98 -15.89
C ASN A 35 -6.40 -2.36 -14.91
N TYR A 36 -6.77 -2.86 -13.73
CA TYR A 36 -5.81 -3.15 -12.65
C TYR A 36 -6.20 -4.39 -11.84
N ASP A 37 -5.18 -5.18 -11.50
CA ASP A 37 -5.32 -6.38 -10.65
C ASP A 37 -4.88 -6.14 -9.20
N LEU A 38 -4.31 -4.97 -8.91
CA LEU A 38 -3.80 -4.57 -7.61
C LEU A 38 -4.17 -3.11 -7.34
N ILE A 39 -4.63 -2.85 -6.12
CA ILE A 39 -5.01 -1.52 -5.63
C ILE A 39 -4.19 -1.20 -4.39
N ILE A 40 -3.63 0.01 -4.35
CA ILE A 40 -3.22 0.64 -3.09
C ILE A 40 -4.26 1.71 -2.75
N ASP A 41 -4.91 1.54 -1.61
CA ASP A 41 -5.96 2.42 -1.11
C ASP A 41 -5.53 3.12 0.18
N SER A 42 -6.02 4.35 0.38
CA SER A 42 -5.71 5.17 1.54
C SER A 42 -6.92 5.98 2.01
N VAL A 43 -6.69 6.97 2.88
CA VAL A 43 -7.74 7.68 3.64
C VAL A 43 -8.08 9.06 3.08
N PHE A 44 -7.48 9.49 1.97
CA PHE A 44 -7.60 10.84 1.41
C PHE A 44 -8.82 11.06 0.51
N GLY A 45 -9.73 10.08 0.42
CA GLY A 45 -10.88 10.15 -0.49
C GLY A 45 -12.06 9.29 -0.03
N GLN A 46 -13.12 9.31 -0.85
CA GLN A 46 -14.38 8.57 -0.62
C GLN A 46 -14.75 7.68 -1.81
N ARG A 47 -13.80 7.39 -2.70
CA ARG A 47 -14.06 6.54 -3.87
C ARG A 47 -14.24 5.10 -3.40
N THR A 48 -15.40 4.54 -3.71
CA THR A 48 -15.67 3.12 -3.47
C THR A 48 -14.93 2.25 -4.48
N ILE A 49 -14.26 1.21 -3.98
CA ILE A 49 -13.66 0.16 -4.80
C ILE A 49 -14.77 -0.82 -5.20
N SER A 50 -15.18 -0.78 -6.48
CA SER A 50 -16.23 -1.66 -7.01
C SER A 50 -15.69 -2.94 -7.64
N ASN A 51 -14.38 -3.05 -7.87
CA ASN A 51 -13.75 -4.24 -8.41
C ASN A 51 -13.49 -5.26 -7.29
N ASN A 52 -14.02 -6.48 -7.45
CA ASN A 52 -13.84 -7.56 -6.49
C ASN A 52 -12.65 -8.47 -6.81
N ASP A 53 -12.13 -8.43 -8.04
CA ASP A 53 -11.08 -9.36 -8.47
C ASP A 53 -9.66 -8.82 -8.22
N SER A 54 -9.53 -7.55 -7.83
CA SER A 54 -8.24 -6.94 -7.50
C SER A 54 -7.82 -7.25 -6.06
N ILE A 55 -6.52 -7.49 -5.86
CA ILE A 55 -5.91 -7.51 -4.53
C ILE A 55 -5.89 -6.08 -3.97
N LYS A 56 -6.40 -5.89 -2.76
CA LYS A 56 -6.55 -4.59 -2.08
C LYS A 56 -5.55 -4.46 -0.95
N ILE A 57 -4.61 -3.53 -1.10
CA ILE A 57 -3.65 -3.16 -0.07
C ILE A 57 -4.07 -1.83 0.55
N PHE A 58 -4.31 -1.81 1.86
CA PHE A 58 -4.46 -0.57 2.61
C PHE A 58 -3.10 -0.05 3.05
N PHE A 59 -2.84 1.24 2.79
CA PHE A 59 -1.68 1.95 3.31
C PHE A 59 -2.05 3.38 3.68
N THR A 60 -1.58 3.85 4.83
CA THR A 60 -1.68 5.26 5.20
C THR A 60 -0.53 5.66 6.11
N GLY A 61 -0.05 6.89 5.92
CA GLY A 61 0.83 7.55 6.87
C GLY A 61 0.10 8.27 8.02
N GLU A 62 -1.22 8.41 7.89
CA GLU A 62 -2.06 9.06 8.89
C GLU A 62 -2.27 8.17 10.10
N SER A 63 -2.57 8.78 11.25
CA SER A 63 -2.87 8.07 12.50
C SER A 63 -4.26 7.41 12.47
N VAL A 64 -4.48 6.49 11.54
CA VAL A 64 -5.74 5.78 11.30
C VAL A 64 -5.51 4.27 11.37
N ARG A 65 -6.31 3.60 12.18
CA ARG A 65 -6.28 2.13 12.29
C ARG A 65 -7.04 1.51 11.11
N PRO A 66 -6.48 0.48 10.44
CA PRO A 66 -7.14 -0.14 9.28
C PRO A 66 -8.40 -0.90 9.67
N LYS A 67 -9.37 -0.94 8.74
CA LYS A 67 -10.52 -1.85 8.78
C LYS A 67 -10.18 -3.12 8.00
N LEU A 68 -9.55 -4.08 8.68
CA LEU A 68 -8.90 -5.25 8.06
C LEU A 68 -9.84 -6.07 7.17
N GLU A 69 -11.13 -6.11 7.47
CA GLU A 69 -12.15 -6.84 6.70
C GLU A 69 -12.35 -6.33 5.27
N ASN A 70 -11.91 -5.10 4.97
CA ASN A 70 -12.08 -4.49 3.65
C ASN A 70 -10.89 -4.72 2.70
N TYR A 71 -9.79 -5.28 3.21
CA TYR A 71 -8.51 -5.33 2.52
C TYR A 71 -7.87 -6.71 2.62
N ASP A 72 -7.22 -7.14 1.53
CA ASP A 72 -6.48 -8.39 1.50
C ASP A 72 -5.18 -8.28 2.31
N ILE A 73 -4.55 -7.10 2.31
CA ILE A 73 -3.38 -6.77 3.11
C ILE A 73 -3.53 -5.35 3.68
N SER A 74 -3.13 -5.13 4.92
CA SER A 74 -3.06 -3.80 5.54
C SER A 74 -1.66 -3.52 6.07
N ILE A 75 -1.12 -2.35 5.75
CA ILE A 75 0.17 -1.88 6.22
C ILE A 75 -0.06 -0.70 7.17
N GLY A 76 0.54 -0.75 8.36
CA GLY A 76 0.45 0.34 9.32
C GLY A 76 1.46 0.24 10.47
N PHE A 77 1.19 0.94 11.57
CA PHE A 77 2.11 1.04 12.71
C PHE A 77 1.58 0.45 14.02
N ASP A 78 0.28 0.13 14.09
CA ASP A 78 -0.37 -0.49 15.25
C ASP A 78 0.21 -1.88 15.57
N TYR A 79 0.14 -2.27 16.84
CA TYR A 79 0.44 -3.64 17.26
C TYR A 79 -0.80 -4.52 17.06
N ILE A 80 -0.97 -5.04 15.85
CA ILE A 80 -2.06 -5.93 15.48
C ILE A 80 -1.46 -7.30 15.11
N ASP A 81 -1.95 -8.35 15.75
CA ASP A 81 -1.62 -9.73 15.42
C ASP A 81 -2.69 -10.28 14.46
N HIS A 82 -2.43 -10.17 13.16
CA HIS A 82 -3.33 -10.63 12.11
C HIS A 82 -2.51 -11.08 10.89
N PRO A 83 -2.82 -12.22 10.25
CA PRO A 83 -2.02 -12.77 9.14
C PRO A 83 -1.89 -11.81 7.95
N ASN A 84 -2.91 -10.98 7.73
CA ASN A 84 -2.97 -10.02 6.63
C ASN A 84 -2.52 -8.61 7.04
N TYR A 85 -1.92 -8.45 8.21
CA TYR A 85 -1.44 -7.17 8.70
C TYR A 85 0.08 -7.14 8.76
N ILE A 86 0.67 -6.11 8.17
CA ILE A 86 2.11 -5.90 8.15
C ILE A 86 2.40 -4.61 8.93
N ARG A 87 3.16 -4.74 10.02
CA ARG A 87 3.56 -3.59 10.83
C ARG A 87 4.86 -2.98 10.29
N ILE A 88 4.73 -1.89 9.53
CA ILE A 88 5.84 -1.08 9.05
C ILE A 88 5.52 0.40 9.38
N PRO A 89 6.04 0.92 10.49
CA PRO A 89 5.94 2.34 10.79
C PRO A 89 6.69 3.19 9.75
N LEU A 90 6.19 4.39 9.44
CA LEU A 90 6.78 5.27 8.42
C LEU A 90 8.27 5.54 8.61
N TYR A 91 8.75 5.69 9.85
CA TYR A 91 10.18 5.92 10.08
C TYR A 91 11.04 4.77 9.53
N TYR A 92 10.53 3.54 9.51
CA TYR A 92 11.26 2.41 8.94
C TYR A 92 11.39 2.56 7.42
N MET A 93 10.35 3.06 6.74
CA MET A 93 10.38 3.27 5.30
C MET A 93 11.31 4.41 4.87
N TYR A 94 11.44 5.45 5.69
CA TYR A 94 12.28 6.60 5.37
C TYR A 94 13.73 6.46 5.87
N CYS A 95 13.95 5.80 7.01
CA CYS A 95 15.29 5.70 7.61
C CYS A 95 16.14 4.57 7.05
N THR A 96 15.59 3.61 6.29
CA THR A 96 16.39 2.53 5.69
C THR A 96 17.37 3.01 4.62
N ASN A 97 17.20 4.23 4.08
CA ASN A 97 18.08 4.79 3.06
C ASN A 97 19.28 5.59 3.61
N ASP A 98 19.29 5.93 4.91
CA ASP A 98 20.27 6.86 5.50
C ASP A 98 21.09 6.29 6.66
N ILE A 99 20.88 5.02 7.06
CA ILE A 99 21.70 4.39 8.09
C ILE A 99 22.83 3.61 7.40
N SER A 100 23.86 4.33 6.97
CA SER A 100 25.18 3.75 6.75
C SER A 100 25.74 3.24 8.07
N THR A 101 25.73 1.92 8.28
CA THR A 101 26.59 1.23 9.26
C THR A 101 27.95 0.91 8.67
#